data_AF-N6UE64-F1
#
_entry.id   AF-N6UE64-F1
#
_cell.length_a   1.000
_cell.length_b   1.000
_cell.length_c   1.000
_cell.angle_alpha   90.00
_cell.angle_beta   90.00
_cell.angle_gamma   90.00
#
_symmetry.space_group_name_H-M   'P 1'
#
loop_
_entity.id
_entity.type
_entity.pdbx_description
1 polymer ?
#
loop_
_entity_poly.entity_id
_entity_poly.type
_entity_poly.pdbx_seq_one_letter_code
_entity_poly.pdbx_strand_id
1 'polypeptide(L)'
;MRSIIYELLWFLKDDTNIAWLKKHSVSIWDEWADKDGNLGPIYGFQWRSWLAPDGRYIDQISNLLDTINTNPDSRHLIVSTWNPALIEDMALPPFHCLLLLIYAVIEVQVI
;
A
#
# COMPACT_ATOMS: atom_id res chain seq x y z
N MET A 1 14.91 -4.73 11.31
CA MET A 1 13.85 -3.80 11.75
C MET A 1 13.86 -2.47 11.00
N ARG A 2 15.00 -1.76 10.90
CA ARG A 2 15.13 -0.49 10.14
C ARG A 2 14.50 -0.54 8.74
N SER A 3 14.89 -1.51 7.92
CA SER A 3 14.43 -1.61 6.53
C SER A 3 12.91 -1.69 6.40
N ILE A 4 12.26 -2.48 7.26
CA ILE A 4 10.80 -2.67 7.28
C ILE A 4 10.08 -1.35 7.61
N ILE A 5 10.58 -0.60 8.59
CA ILE A 5 9.97 0.68 8.98
C ILE A 5 10.05 1.68 7.83
N TYR A 6 11.24 1.83 7.23
CA TYR A 6 11.43 2.76 6.13
C TYR A 6 10.67 2.31 4.87
N GLU A 7 10.61 1.02 4.56
CA GLU A 7 9.78 0.49 3.48
C GLU A 7 8.30 0.84 3.67
N LEU A 8 7.75 0.60 4.86
CA LEU A 8 6.35 0.94 5.15
C LEU A 8 6.10 2.44 5.02
N LEU A 9 7.00 3.27 5.54
CA LEU A 9 6.91 4.73 5.40
C LEU A 9 7.00 5.16 3.93
N TRP A 10 7.82 4.49 3.13
CA TRP A 10 7.95 4.75 1.70
C TRP A 10 6.69 4.36 0.93
N PHE A 11 6.06 3.22 1.22
CA PHE A 11 4.73 2.87 0.68
C PHE A 11 3.67 3.91 1.04
N LEU A 12 3.63 4.33 2.31
CA LEU A 12 2.69 5.36 2.76
C LEU A 12 2.96 6.73 2.13
N LYS A 13 4.16 6.97 1.58
CA LYS A 13 4.51 8.22 0.89
C LYS A 13 4.11 8.25 -0.58
N ASP A 14 3.57 7.16 -1.12
CA ASP A 14 3.28 7.03 -2.55
C ASP A 14 4.52 7.13 -3.45
N ASP A 15 5.69 6.76 -2.92
CA ASP A 15 6.94 6.82 -3.67
C ASP A 15 7.25 5.44 -4.25
N THR A 16 7.69 5.41 -5.51
CA THR A 16 8.05 4.20 -6.26
C THR A 16 9.50 4.22 -6.75
N ASN A 17 10.27 5.24 -6.35
CA ASN A 17 11.69 5.35 -6.61
C ASN A 17 12.53 5.01 -5.37
N ILE A 18 13.59 4.23 -5.56
CA ILE A 18 14.44 3.74 -4.46
C ILE A 18 15.38 4.81 -3.88
N ALA A 19 15.45 6.02 -4.45
CA ALA A 19 16.33 7.09 -3.95
C ALA A 19 16.05 7.43 -2.48
N TRP A 20 14.78 7.46 -2.08
CA TRP A 20 14.40 7.72 -0.68
C TRP A 20 14.84 6.58 0.24
N LEU A 21 14.71 5.32 -0.19
CA LEU A 21 15.17 4.15 0.56
C LEU A 21 16.70 4.17 0.72
N LYS A 22 17.42 4.45 -0.37
CA LYS A 22 18.88 4.57 -0.37
C LYS A 22 19.39 5.65 0.58
N LYS A 23 18.71 6.81 0.62
CA LYS A 23 19.01 7.89 1.58
C LYS A 23 18.93 7.43 3.04
N HIS A 24 18.13 6.41 3.34
CA HIS A 24 17.95 5.84 4.68
C HIS A 24 18.68 4.50 4.87
N SER A 25 19.65 4.19 3.99
CA SER A 25 20.44 2.97 4.03
C SER A 25 19.59 1.70 3.93
N VAL A 26 18.54 1.74 3.10
CA VAL A 26 17.71 0.60 2.75
C VAL A 26 17.93 0.27 1.28
N SER A 27 18.32 -0.98 1.01
CA SER A 27 18.69 -1.47 -0.34
C SER A 27 17.91 -2.72 -0.74
N ILE A 28 16.85 -3.07 0.00
CA ILE A 28 16.10 -4.32 -0.23
C ILE A 28 15.38 -4.33 -1.58
N TRP A 29 15.16 -3.17 -2.21
CA TRP A 29 14.49 -3.01 -3.50
C TRP A 29 15.45 -2.80 -4.68
N ASP A 30 16.76 -2.81 -4.43
CA ASP A 30 17.77 -2.41 -5.43
C ASP A 30 17.80 -3.34 -6.65
N GLU A 31 17.48 -4.63 -6.49
CA GLU A 31 17.59 -5.63 -7.56
C GLU A 31 16.46 -5.55 -8.61
N TRP A 32 15.34 -4.91 -8.28
CA TRP A 32 14.21 -4.74 -9.19
C TRP A 32 14.16 -3.36 -9.84
N ALA A 33 14.88 -2.39 -9.30
CA ALA A 33 14.80 -1.03 -9.81
C ALA A 33 15.47 -0.89 -11.18
N ASP A 34 14.90 -0.05 -12.03
CA ASP A 34 15.51 0.32 -13.30
C ASP A 34 16.78 1.18 -13.09
N LYS A 35 17.43 1.57 -14.20
CA LYS A 35 18.64 2.41 -14.19
C LYS A 35 18.45 3.77 -13.50
N ASP A 36 17.22 4.28 -13.43
CA ASP A 36 16.86 5.56 -12.84
C ASP A 36 16.28 5.38 -11.41
N GLY A 37 16.20 4.14 -10.94
CA GLY A 37 15.74 3.77 -9.60
C GLY A 37 14.23 3.55 -9.48
N ASN A 38 13.47 3.50 -10.58
CA ASN A 38 12.02 3.32 -10.54
C ASN A 38 11.61 1.86 -10.53
N LEU A 39 10.46 1.58 -9.91
CA LEU A 39 9.89 0.23 -9.78
C LEU A 39 8.53 0.06 -10.46
N GLY A 40 8.01 1.10 -11.10
CA GLY A 40 6.66 1.10 -11.67
C GLY A 40 5.56 1.23 -10.59
N PRO A 41 4.31 0.88 -10.89
CA PRO A 41 3.15 1.11 -10.04
C PRO A 41 3.01 0.05 -8.93
N ILE A 42 4.04 -0.11 -8.10
CA ILE A 42 4.09 -1.08 -6.99
C ILE A 42 3.26 -0.61 -5.77
N TYR A 43 3.46 -1.24 -4.60
CA TYR A 43 2.67 -1.07 -3.38
C TYR A 43 2.25 0.36 -3.05
N GLY A 44 3.18 1.32 -2.97
CA GLY A 44 2.86 2.71 -2.63
C GLY A 44 1.85 3.35 -3.59
N PHE A 45 2.09 3.18 -4.89
CA PHE A 45 1.18 3.61 -5.95
C PHE A 45 -0.19 2.96 -5.83
N GLN A 46 -0.26 1.64 -5.63
CA GLN A 46 -1.56 0.98 -5.48
C GLN A 46 -2.29 1.46 -4.21
N TRP A 47 -1.58 1.72 -3.11
CA TRP A 47 -2.19 2.15 -1.84
C TRP A 47 -2.73 3.58 -1.88
N ARG A 48 -1.99 4.52 -2.46
CA ARG A 48 -2.30 5.96 -2.38
C ARG A 48 -2.82 6.54 -3.68
N SER A 49 -2.50 5.91 -4.80
CA SER A 49 -2.74 6.39 -6.16
C SER A 49 -3.22 5.27 -7.08
N TRP A 50 -4.21 4.49 -6.65
CA TRP A 50 -4.79 3.45 -7.50
C TRP A 50 -5.45 4.10 -8.72
N LEU A 51 -4.94 3.82 -9.92
CA LEU A 51 -5.48 4.35 -11.18
C LEU A 51 -6.79 3.65 -11.55
N ALA A 52 -7.88 4.40 -11.57
CA ALA A 52 -9.19 3.95 -12.02
C ALA A 52 -9.33 4.05 -13.55
N PRO A 53 -10.25 3.29 -14.18
CA PRO A 53 -10.45 3.31 -15.63
C PRO A 53 -10.84 4.68 -16.21
N ASP A 54 -11.40 5.57 -15.38
CA ASP A 54 -11.78 6.93 -15.76
C ASP A 54 -10.65 7.96 -15.55
N GLY A 55 -9.44 7.50 -15.20
CA GLY A 55 -8.26 8.33 -14.98
C GLY A 55 -8.16 8.94 -13.57
N ARG A 56 -9.12 8.68 -12.67
CA ARG A 56 -9.01 9.12 -11.27
C ARG A 56 -7.99 8.28 -10.51
N TYR A 57 -7.41 8.88 -9.48
CA TYR A 57 -6.59 8.20 -8.48
C TYR A 57 -7.40 7.95 -7.21
N ILE A 58 -7.37 6.73 -6.68
CA ILE A 58 -8.07 6.33 -5.46
C ILE A 58 -7.03 6.12 -4.35
N ASP A 59 -7.13 6.93 -3.29
CA ASP A 59 -6.32 6.78 -2.07
C ASP A 59 -7.02 5.81 -1.11
N GLN A 60 -6.63 4.53 -1.19
CA GLN A 60 -7.23 3.47 -0.38
C GLN A 60 -6.92 3.64 1.11
N ILE A 61 -5.77 4.22 1.46
CA ILE A 61 -5.36 4.42 2.86
C ILE A 61 -6.20 5.51 3.51
N SER A 62 -6.38 6.65 2.84
CA SER A 62 -7.28 7.70 3.33
C SER A 62 -8.72 7.21 3.45
N ASN A 63 -9.23 6.51 2.43
CA ASN A 63 -10.58 5.94 2.48
C ASN A 63 -10.75 4.93 3.64
N LEU A 64 -9.73 4.12 3.90
CA LEU A 64 -9.72 3.17 5.02
C LEU A 64 -9.80 3.93 6.35
N LEU A 65 -8.97 4.95 6.56
CA LEU A 65 -8.99 5.76 7.79
C LEU A 65 -10.33 6.45 7.99
N ASP A 66 -10.90 7.04 6.94
CA ASP A 66 -12.21 7.68 6.99
C ASP A 66 -13.31 6.68 7.34
N THR A 67 -13.26 5.47 6.77
CA THR A 67 -14.24 4.42 7.07
C THR A 67 -14.09 3.90 8.49
N ILE A 68 -12.87 3.74 9.02
CA ILE A 68 -12.64 3.39 10.43
C ILE A 68 -13.27 4.43 11.36
N ASN A 69 -13.15 5.72 11.02
CA ASN A 69 -13.68 6.79 11.86
C ASN A 69 -15.21 6.93 11.79
N THR A 70 -15.82 6.60 10.64
CA THR A 70 -17.24 6.86 10.39
C THR A 70 -18.14 5.63 10.43
N ASN A 71 -17.59 4.45 10.12
CA ASN A 71 -18.30 3.17 10.01
C ASN A 71 -17.35 1.99 10.31
N PRO A 72 -16.84 1.89 11.55
CA PRO A 72 -15.77 0.94 11.91
C PRO A 72 -16.18 -0.53 11.74
N ASP A 73 -17.46 -0.87 11.84
CA ASP A 73 -18.01 -2.21 11.63
C ASP A 73 -18.16 -2.61 10.15
N SER A 74 -17.74 -1.72 9.23
CA SER A 74 -17.67 -2.02 7.81
C SER A 74 -16.88 -3.30 7.55
N ARG A 75 -17.48 -4.22 6.79
CA ARG A 75 -16.83 -5.45 6.32
C ARG A 75 -15.97 -5.23 5.07
N HIS A 76 -15.89 -3.99 4.60
CA HIS A 76 -15.17 -3.59 3.37
C HIS A 76 -13.96 -2.69 3.67
N LEU A 77 -13.38 -2.80 4.87
CA LEU A 77 -12.11 -2.16 5.23
C LEU A 77 -10.95 -2.87 4.53
N ILE A 78 -10.82 -2.65 3.23
CA ILE A 78 -9.92 -3.39 2.34
C ILE A 78 -8.91 -2.44 1.68
N VAL A 79 -7.66 -2.89 1.58
CA VAL A 79 -6.65 -2.30 0.70
C VAL A 79 -6.15 -3.40 -0.22
N SER A 80 -6.23 -3.17 -1.53
CA SER A 80 -5.71 -4.09 -2.55
C SER A 80 -4.45 -3.53 -3.19
N THR A 81 -3.50 -4.40 -3.52
CA THR A 81 -2.33 -4.09 -4.36
C THR A 81 -2.39 -4.84 -5.69
N TRP A 82 -3.30 -5.81 -5.80
CA TRP A 82 -3.45 -6.63 -6.98
C TRP A 82 -4.28 -5.91 -8.04
N ASN A 83 -3.60 -5.22 -8.95
CA ASN A 83 -4.21 -4.53 -10.07
C ASN A 83 -3.89 -5.26 -11.39
N PRO A 84 -4.83 -6.08 -11.93
CA PRO A 84 -4.59 -6.83 -13.16
C PRO A 84 -4.25 -5.96 -14.37
N ALA A 85 -4.67 -4.69 -14.39
CA ALA A 85 -4.42 -3.78 -15.50
C ALA A 85 -3.00 -3.23 -15.54
N LEU A 86 -2.26 -3.30 -14.42
CA LEU A 86 -0.94 -2.69 -14.27
C LEU A 86 0.14 -3.70 -13.88
N ILE A 87 -0.18 -4.99 -13.77
CA ILE A 87 0.73 -6.01 -13.23
C ILE A 87 2.00 -6.17 -14.05
N GLU A 88 1.91 -6.07 -15.37
CA GLU A 88 3.04 -6.18 -16.29
C GLU A 88 3.95 -4.95 -16.28
N ASP A 89 3.45 -3.81 -15.74
CA ASP A 89 4.22 -2.58 -15.61
C ASP A 89 5.00 -2.51 -14.29
N MET A 90 4.81 -3.48 -13.39
CA MET A 90 5.49 -3.55 -12.08
C MET A 90 6.82 -4.28 -12.20
N ALA A 91 7.88 -3.68 -11.67
CA ALA A 91 9.18 -4.33 -11.62
C ALA A 91 9.17 -5.64 -10.77
N LEU A 92 8.28 -5.69 -9.78
CA LEU A 92 7.99 -6.88 -9.00
C LEU A 92 6.48 -6.92 -8.69
N PRO A 93 5.74 -7.90 -9.25
CA PRO A 93 4.34 -8.09 -8.89
C PRO A 93 4.15 -8.31 -7.38
N PRO A 94 3.05 -7.81 -6.79
CA PRO A 94 2.88 -7.83 -5.35
C PRO A 94 2.64 -9.25 -4.85
N PHE A 95 3.42 -9.69 -3.87
CA PHE A 95 3.17 -10.92 -3.10
C PHE A 95 2.10 -10.69 -2.02
N HIS A 96 1.97 -9.46 -1.51
CA HIS A 96 0.98 -9.07 -0.51
C HIS A 96 -0.23 -8.43 -1.19
N CYS A 97 -1.10 -9.26 -1.77
CA CYS A 97 -2.14 -8.84 -2.72
C CYS A 97 -3.29 -8.03 -2.09
N LEU A 98 -3.66 -8.34 -0.86
CA LEU A 98 -4.86 -7.79 -0.21
C LEU A 98 -4.70 -7.82 1.30
N LEU A 99 -5.15 -6.75 1.95
CA LEU A 99 -5.36 -6.68 3.39
C LEU A 99 -6.84 -6.40 3.66
N LEU A 100 -7.43 -7.16 4.58
CA LEU A 100 -8.75 -6.89 5.18
C LEU A 100 -8.56 -6.59 6.67
N LEU A 101 -9.01 -5.42 7.10
CA LEU A 101 -9.05 -5.05 8.52
C LEU A 101 -10.43 -5.40 9.11
N ILE A 102 -10.44 -5.95 10.32
CA ILE A 102 -11.67 -6.24 11.07
C ILE A 102 -11.62 -5.45 12.37
N TYR A 103 -12.65 -4.65 12.61
CA TYR A 103 -12.89 -4.02 13.92
C TYR A 103 -14.03 -4.77 14.62
N ALA A 104 -13.80 -5.17 15.86
CA ALA A 104 -14.79 -5.85 16.69
C ALA A 104 -14.85 -5.19 18.07
N VAL A 105 -16.05 -4.77 18.47
CA VAL A 105 -16.33 -4.39 19.85
C VAL A 105 -16.66 -5.66 20.62
N ILE A 106 -15.79 -6.05 21.55
CA ILE A 106 -16.05 -7.18 22.45
C ILE A 106 -16.83 -6.62 23.64
N GLU A 107 -18.15 -6.74 23.61
CA GLU A 107 -18.96 -6.54 24.81
C GLU A 107 -18.76 -7.73 25.74
N VAL A 108 -18.05 -7.52 26.84
CA VAL A 108 -17.99 -8.50 27.92
C VAL A 108 -19.35 -8.47 28.61
N GLN A 109 -20.22 -9.43 28.27
CA GLN A 109 -21.40 -9.70 29.09
C GLN A 109 -20.91 -10.21 30.45
N VAL A 110 -21.01 -9.35 31.47
CA VAL A 110 -20.83 -9.76 32.85
C VAL A 110 -22.04 -10.63 33.20
N ILE A 111 -21.80 -11.93 33.36
CA ILE A 111 -22.73 -12.90 33.92
C ILE A 111 -22.67 -12.80 35.45
#